data_AF-A0A141AXR7-F1
#
_entry.id   AF-A0A141AXR7-F1
#
_cell.length_a   1.000
_cell.length_b   1.000
_cell.length_c   1.000
_cell.angle_alpha   90.00
_cell.angle_beta   90.00
_cell.angle_gamma   90.00
#
_symmetry.space_group_name_H-M   'P 1'
#
loop_
_entity.id
_entity.type
_entity.pdbx_description
1 polymer ?
#
loop_
_entity_poly.entity_id
_entity_poly.type
_entity_poly.pdbx_seq_one_letter_code
_entity_poly.pdbx_strand_id
1 'polypeptide(L)'
;MNVFTPYLHSSLTLGANFFTSINNLISQAQVVLNALIIFLGVVIFLIGSARGKWTLPAILLSALAGGLFIWGGVAGVQWAADSAGTTIK
;
A
#
# COMPACT_ATOMS: atom_id res chain seq x y z
N MET A 1 -3.18 26.17 40.88
CA MET A 1 -2.33 25.55 39.84
C MET A 1 -2.88 24.21 39.30
N ASN A 2 -4.18 23.89 39.43
CA ASN A 2 -4.70 22.53 39.14
C ASN A 2 -5.77 22.44 38.04
N VAL A 3 -6.00 23.51 37.27
CA VAL A 3 -7.07 23.53 36.26
C VAL A 3 -6.57 23.33 34.83
N PHE A 4 -5.26 23.45 34.57
CA PHE A 4 -4.67 23.31 33.23
C PHE A 4 -4.28 21.88 32.86
N THR A 5 -4.05 21.00 33.85
CA THR A 5 -3.64 19.60 33.66
C THR A 5 -4.70 18.70 33.01
N PRO A 6 -6.01 18.76 33.32
CA PRO A 6 -6.99 17.89 32.66
C PRO A 6 -7.22 18.27 31.19
N TYR A 7 -7.18 19.56 30.84
CA TYR A 7 -7.34 20.00 29.44
C TYR A 7 -6.15 19.59 28.58
N LEU A 8 -4.92 19.73 29.09
CA LEU A 8 -3.70 19.24 28.44
C LEU A 8 -3.70 17.72 28.25
N HIS A 9 -4.19 16.96 29.25
CA HIS A 9 -4.27 15.51 29.14
C HIS A 9 -5.33 15.07 28.12
N SER A 10 -6.48 15.75 28.05
CA SER A 10 -7.53 15.46 27.07
C SER A 10 -7.11 15.83 25.63
N SER A 11 -6.36 16.91 25.43
CA SER A 11 -5.89 17.30 24.10
C SER A 11 -4.74 16.41 23.60
N LEU A 12 -3.84 15.97 24.50
CA LEU A 12 -2.82 14.97 24.15
C LEU A 12 -3.44 13.62 23.79
N THR A 13 -4.43 13.15 24.54
CA THR A 13 -5.09 11.87 24.26
C THR A 13 -5.96 11.93 23.01
N LEU A 14 -6.65 13.04 22.75
CA LEU A 14 -7.41 13.24 21.51
C LEU A 14 -6.48 13.29 20.29
N GLY A 15 -5.34 13.99 20.40
CA GLY A 15 -4.30 14.01 19.38
C GLY A 15 -3.73 12.61 19.12
N ALA A 16 -3.33 11.89 20.17
CA ALA A 16 -2.79 10.53 20.05
C ALA A 16 -3.79 9.57 19.36
N ASN A 17 -5.06 9.60 19.77
CA ASN A 17 -6.11 8.76 19.17
C ASN A 17 -6.33 9.09 17.68
N PHE A 18 -6.23 10.36 17.29
CA PHE A 18 -6.34 10.78 15.90
C PHE A 18 -5.18 10.27 15.04
N PHE A 19 -3.94 10.44 15.51
CA PHE A 19 -2.74 9.93 14.81
C PHE A 19 -2.73 8.40 14.73
N THR A 20 -3.15 7.70 15.78
CA THR A 20 -3.33 6.24 15.76
C THR A 20 -4.37 5.82 14.72
N SER A 21 -5.51 6.51 14.64
CA SER A 21 -6.55 6.19 13.67
C SER A 21 -6.10 6.42 12.23
N ILE A 22 -5.32 7.47 11.97
CA ILE A 22 -4.73 7.73 10.65
C ILE A 22 -3.71 6.66 10.29
N ASN A 23 -2.82 6.29 11.21
CA ASN A 23 -1.83 5.23 10.97
C ASN A 23 -2.50 3.88 10.67
N ASN A 24 -3.60 3.56 11.35
CA ASN A 24 -4.40 2.37 11.06
C ASN A 24 -5.04 2.44 9.66
N LEU A 25 -5.57 3.60 9.26
CA LEU A 25 -6.13 3.80 7.93
C LEU A 25 -5.07 3.63 6.83
N ILE A 26 -3.87 4.18 7.04
CA ILE A 26 -2.75 4.05 6.10
C ILE A 26 -2.30 2.60 5.98
N SER A 27 -2.20 1.88 7.10
CA SER A 27 -1.87 0.44 7.08
C SER A 27 -2.90 -0.38 6.29
N GLN A 28 -4.20 -0.12 6.49
CA GLN A 28 -5.25 -0.77 5.71
C GLN A 28 -5.17 -0.40 4.23
N ALA A 29 -4.92 0.88 3.91
CA ALA A 29 -4.78 1.34 2.53
C ALA A 29 -3.61 0.66 1.80
N GLN A 30 -2.47 0.45 2.48
CA GLN A 30 -1.35 -0.30 1.91
C GLN A 30 -1.73 -1.74 1.57
N VAL A 31 -2.43 -2.43 2.47
CA VAL A 31 -2.88 -3.82 2.25
C VAL A 31 -3.80 -3.89 1.02
N VAL A 32 -4.78 -3.00 0.94
CA VAL A 32 -5.73 -2.95 -0.18
C VAL A 32 -5.01 -2.63 -1.49
N LEU A 33 -4.11 -1.64 -1.48
CA LEU A 33 -3.39 -1.22 -2.68
C LEU A 33 -2.42 -2.30 -3.19
N ASN A 34 -1.72 -2.97 -2.28
CA ASN A 34 -0.87 -4.12 -2.61
C ASN A 34 -1.70 -5.27 -3.21
N ALA A 35 -2.87 -5.57 -2.64
CA ALA A 35 -3.77 -6.59 -3.19
C ALA A 35 -4.23 -6.25 -4.61
N LEU A 36 -4.58 -4.98 -4.88
CA LEU A 36 -4.95 -4.51 -6.21
C LEU A 36 -3.79 -4.63 -7.21
N ILE A 37 -2.58 -4.26 -6.81
CA ILE A 37 -1.38 -4.38 -7.65
C ILE A 37 -1.11 -5.84 -8.00
N ILE A 38 -1.19 -6.75 -7.03
CA ILE A 38 -1.02 -8.19 -7.26
C ILE A 38 -2.08 -8.69 -8.24
N PHE A 39 -3.35 -8.32 -8.02
CA PHE A 39 -4.45 -8.72 -8.91
C PHE A 39 -4.22 -8.24 -10.35
N LEU A 40 -3.86 -6.97 -10.54
CA LEU A 40 -3.57 -6.41 -11.87
C LEU A 40 -2.35 -7.09 -12.52
N GLY A 41 -1.31 -7.39 -11.76
CA GLY A 41 -0.15 -8.13 -12.26
C GLY A 41 -0.50 -9.53 -12.76
N VAL A 42 -1.38 -10.24 -12.06
CA VAL A 42 -1.90 -11.54 -12.50
C VAL A 42 -2.73 -11.39 -13.78
N VAL A 43 -3.55 -10.34 -13.89
CA VAL A 43 -4.32 -10.06 -15.11
C VAL A 43 -3.40 -9.78 -16.30
N ILE A 44 -2.33 -8.99 -16.12
CA ILE A 44 -1.32 -8.74 -17.15
C ILE A 44 -0.71 -10.07 -17.63
N PHE A 45 -0.34 -10.94 -16.69
CA PHE A 45 0.19 -12.28 -17.01
C PHE A 45 -0.80 -13.11 -17.85
N LEU A 46 -2.07 -13.17 -17.43
CA LEU A 46 -3.10 -13.94 -18.12
C LEU A 46 -3.36 -13.40 -19.53
N ILE A 47 -3.49 -12.08 -19.69
CA ILE A 47 -3.71 -11.44 -20.99
C ILE A 47 -2.52 -11.68 -21.92
N GLY A 48 -1.29 -11.47 -21.45
CA GLY A 48 -0.09 -11.67 -22.26
C GLY A 48 0.06 -13.13 -22.70
N SER A 49 -0.16 -14.07 -21.78
CA SER A 49 -0.10 -15.51 -22.06
C SER A 49 -1.19 -15.93 -23.04
N ALA A 50 -2.42 -15.45 -22.87
CA ALA A 50 -3.54 -15.75 -23.76
C ALA A 50 -3.33 -15.17 -25.17
N ARG A 51 -2.82 -13.95 -25.31
CA ARG A 51 -2.51 -13.35 -26.62
C ARG A 51 -1.39 -14.11 -27.33
N GLY A 52 -0.40 -14.60 -26.58
CA GLY A 52 0.63 -15.48 -27.09
C GLY A 52 0.22 -16.94 -27.25
N LYS A 53 -1.09 -17.25 -27.16
CA LYS A 53 -1.68 -18.60 -27.30
C LYS A 53 -1.06 -19.63 -26.36
N TRP A 54 -0.67 -19.20 -25.16
CA TRP A 54 -0.05 -20.06 -24.15
C TRP A 54 1.24 -20.75 -24.62
N THR A 55 1.93 -20.17 -25.60
CA THR A 55 3.26 -20.63 -25.99
C THR A 55 4.27 -20.33 -24.87
N LEU A 56 5.25 -21.21 -24.69
CA LEU A 56 6.25 -21.08 -23.62
C LEU A 56 6.95 -19.70 -23.62
N PRO A 57 7.40 -19.14 -24.77
CA PRO A 57 8.02 -17.81 -24.78
C PRO A 57 7.08 -16.70 -24.30
N ALA A 58 5.80 -16.77 -24.69
CA ALA A 58 4.82 -15.77 -24.28
C ALA A 58 4.49 -15.85 -22.79
N ILE A 59 4.40 -17.07 -22.23
CA ILE A 59 4.19 -17.29 -20.80
C ILE A 59 5.36 -16.69 -20.00
N LEU A 60 6.60 -16.95 -20.42
CA LEU A 60 7.80 -16.44 -19.73
C LEU A 60 7.85 -14.91 -19.76
N LEU A 61 7.63 -14.30 -20.93
CA LEU A 61 7.63 -12.83 -21.05
C LEU A 61 6.49 -12.18 -20.27
N SER A 62 5.30 -12.80 -20.28
CA SER A 62 4.15 -12.28 -19.55
C SER A 62 4.30 -12.44 -18.04
N ALA A 63 4.93 -13.54 -17.59
CA ALA A 63 5.24 -13.75 -16.18
C ALA A 63 6.28 -12.74 -15.70
N LEU A 64 7.29 -12.46 -16.52
CA LEU A 64 8.27 -11.40 -16.25
C LEU A 64 7.59 -10.03 -16.18
N ALA A 65 6.73 -9.69 -17.15
CA ALA A 65 6.02 -8.41 -17.16
C ALA A 65 5.09 -8.24 -15.94
N GLY A 66 4.27 -9.25 -15.63
CA GLY A 66 3.40 -9.25 -14.45
C GLY A 66 4.21 -9.19 -13.15
N GLY A 67 5.30 -9.95 -13.06
CA GLY A 67 6.20 -9.94 -11.91
C GLY A 67 6.88 -8.59 -11.68
N LEU A 68 7.40 -7.96 -12.74
CA LEU A 68 8.00 -6.62 -12.66
C LEU A 68 6.98 -5.56 -12.29
N PHE A 69 5.75 -5.66 -12.80
CA PHE A 69 4.67 -4.76 -12.41
C PHE A 69 4.34 -4.88 -10.92
N ILE A 70 4.21 -6.10 -10.40
CA ILE A 70 3.93 -6.34 -8.98
C ILE A 70 5.07 -5.81 -8.12
N TRP A 71 6.31 -6.14 -8.48
CA TRP A 71 7.49 -5.70 -7.74
C TRP A 71 7.59 -4.17 -7.68
N GLY A 72 7.50 -3.50 -8.82
CA GLY A 72 7.56 -2.03 -8.89
C GLY A 72 6.37 -1.37 -8.19
N GLY A 73 5.17 -1.94 -8.32
CA GLY A 73 3.98 -1.45 -7.64
C GLY A 73 4.09 -1.54 -6.12
N VAL A 74 4.43 -2.71 -5.57
CA VAL A 74 4.57 -2.91 -4.12
C VAL A 74 5.67 -2.01 -3.53
N ALA A 75 6.80 -1.86 -4.24
CA ALA A 75 7.85 -0.91 -3.85
C ALA A 75 7.34 0.54 -3.82
N GLY A 76 6.52 0.93 -4.81
CA GLY A 76 5.87 2.24 -4.86
C GLY A 76 4.88 2.47 -3.71
N VAL A 77 4.11 1.46 -3.32
CA VAL A 77 3.21 1.53 -2.15
C VAL A 77 4.00 1.76 -0.88
N GLN A 78 5.08 1.02 -0.68
CA GLN A 78 5.95 1.19 0.49
C GLN A 78 6.56 2.61 0.53
N TRP A 79 7.05 3.10 -0.61
CA TRP A 79 7.58 4.47 -0.69
C TRP A 79 6.52 5.54 -0.38
N ALA A 80 5.30 5.37 -0.91
CA ALA A 80 4.20 6.30 -0.64
C ALA A 80 3.78 6.28 0.83
N ALA A 81 3.77 5.09 1.43
CA ALA A 81 3.52 4.89 2.86
C ALA A 81 4.57 5.59 3.73
N ASP A 82 5.85 5.42 3.42
CA ASP A 82 6.94 6.04 4.15
C ASP A 82 6.87 7.58 4.03
N SER A 83 6.50 8.09 2.85
CA SER A 83 6.30 9.53 2.61
C SER A 83 5.08 10.11 3.36
N ALA A 84 4.01 9.33 3.51
CA ALA A 84 2.86 9.72 4.30
C ALA A 84 3.19 9.69 5.81
N GLY A 85 3.88 8.64 6.27
CA GLY A 85 4.28 8.46 7.66
C GLY A 85 5.29 9.50 8.15
N THR A 86 6.13 10.07 7.28
CA THR A 86 6.98 11.22 7.61
C THR A 86 6.21 12.54 7.70
N THR A 87 5.08 12.66 7.00
CA THR A 87 4.21 13.85 7.05
C THR A 87 3.35 13.90 8.32
N ILE A 88 3.09 12.75 8.94
CA ILE A 88 2.15 12.59 10.07
C ILE A 88 2.86 12.59 11.44
N LYS A 89 4.19 12.61 11.47
CA LYS A 89 5.00 12.68 12.70
C LYS A 89 5.11 14.09 13.26
#